data_AF-A0A5C6BIS1-F1
#
_entry.id   AF-A0A5C6BIS1-F1
#
_cell.length_a   1.000
_cell.length_b   1.000
_cell.length_c   1.000
_cell.angle_alpha   90.00
_cell.angle_beta   90.00
_cell.angle_gamma   90.00
#
_symmetry.space_group_name_H-M   'P 1'
#
loop_
_entity.id
_entity.type
_entity.pdbx_description
1 polymer ?
#
loop_
_entity_poly.entity_id
_entity_poly.type
_entity_poly.pdbx_seq_one_letter_code
_entity_poly.pdbx_strand_id
1 'polypeptide(L)'
;MHKYHRAHYWPYPYMCDDRSVIRQVVQQQSDNGWMNYTTLYDYHFDASTQELNQAGRLKLQWIALYSPERYRTAYVAASLDPRDSEIRLANTTSLIATICGSEDAAPPVMLRRAQSIGTPAEEVYLIRGAYLLSTPAPRLPYQAYGADAPEGE
;
A
#
# COMPACT_ATOMS: atom_id res chain seq x y z
N MET A 1 -2.06 27.02 45.99
CA MET A 1 -0.58 26.89 45.98
C MET A 1 -0.23 25.63 45.19
N HIS A 2 0.10 25.76 43.90
CA HIS A 2 0.48 24.61 43.07
C HIS A 2 1.87 24.15 43.51
N LYS A 3 1.97 22.99 44.18
CA LYS A 3 3.26 22.36 44.48
C LYS A 3 3.86 21.86 43.18
N TYR A 4 4.90 22.54 42.70
CA TYR A 4 5.70 22.09 41.57
C TYR A 4 6.48 20.83 41.98
N HIS A 5 6.09 19.66 41.45
CA HIS A 5 6.75 18.39 41.78
C HIS A 5 8.09 18.28 41.03
N ARG A 6 9.14 18.76 41.71
CA ARG A 6 10.56 18.36 41.69
C ARG A 6 11.06 17.50 40.50
N ALA A 7 11.84 18.10 39.61
CA ALA A 7 12.64 17.45 38.55
C ALA A 7 13.78 16.52 39.04
N HIS A 8 13.74 16.09 40.32
CA HIS A 8 14.83 15.32 40.95
C HIS A 8 14.83 13.83 40.58
N TYR A 9 13.70 13.34 40.05
CA TYR A 9 13.52 11.96 39.61
C TYR A 9 13.61 11.86 38.08
N TRP A 10 14.28 12.81 37.43
CA TRP A 10 14.66 12.63 36.03
C TRP A 10 15.89 11.72 35.98
N PRO A 11 15.88 10.60 35.21
CA PRO A 11 14.87 10.22 34.23
C PRO A 11 13.84 9.15 34.69
N TYR A 12 14.00 8.54 35.87
CA TYR A 12 13.06 7.52 36.39
C TYR A 12 12.18 8.07 37.52
N PRO A 13 10.84 7.96 37.44
CA PRO A 13 10.10 6.90 36.72
C PRO A 13 9.61 7.24 35.31
N TYR A 14 9.71 8.50 34.88
CA TYR A 14 9.07 9.01 33.66
C TYR A 14 9.46 8.27 32.37
N MET A 15 10.69 7.75 32.30
CA MET A 15 11.14 6.95 31.14
C MET A 15 10.28 5.73 30.83
N CYS A 16 9.68 5.07 31.84
CA CYS A 16 8.85 3.90 31.60
C CYS A 16 7.56 4.29 30.88
N ASP A 17 6.89 5.34 31.38
CA ASP A 17 5.65 5.85 30.82
C ASP A 17 5.89 6.44 29.43
N ASP A 18 6.93 7.28 29.27
CA ASP A 18 7.30 7.86 27.98
C ASP A 18 7.57 6.79 26.92
N ARG A 19 8.32 5.74 27.28
CA ARG A 19 8.56 4.60 26.36
C ARG A 19 7.27 3.88 26.00
N SER A 20 6.36 3.71 26.96
CA SER A 20 5.08 3.07 26.69
C SER A 20 4.22 3.88 25.73
N VAL A 21 4.18 5.21 25.91
CA VAL A 21 3.44 6.15 25.05
C VAL A 21 4.01 6.10 23.63
N ILE A 22 5.32 6.23 23.47
CA ILE A 22 5.94 6.18 22.14
C ILE A 22 5.71 4.82 21.45
N ARG A 23 5.82 3.71 22.18
CA ARG A 23 5.53 2.38 21.63
C ARG A 23 4.08 2.27 21.15
N GLN A 24 3.12 2.77 21.92
CA GLN A 24 1.71 2.78 21.52
C GLN A 24 1.48 3.63 20.27
N VAL A 25 2.08 4.82 20.19
CA VAL A 25 1.96 5.68 19.00
C VAL A 25 2.54 5.00 17.76
N VAL A 26 3.73 4.41 17.85
CA VAL A 26 4.37 3.69 16.74
C VAL A 26 3.56 2.47 16.33
N GLN A 27 3.01 1.73 17.30
CA GLN A 27 2.16 0.59 17.04
C GLN A 27 0.87 1.02 16.30
N GLN A 28 0.20 2.07 16.76
CA GLN A 28 -1.00 2.60 16.12
C GLN A 28 -0.72 3.07 14.68
N GLN A 29 0.42 3.73 14.44
CA GLN A 29 0.83 4.14 13.10
C GLN A 29 1.07 2.93 12.21
N SER A 30 1.71 1.88 12.74
CA SER A 30 1.93 0.62 12.02
C SER A 30 0.62 -0.05 11.67
N ASP A 31 -0.31 -0.13 12.62
CA ASP A 31 -1.63 -0.76 12.42
C ASP A 31 -2.48 0.01 11.40
N ASN A 32 -2.43 1.35 11.43
CA ASN A 32 -3.07 2.19 10.41
C ASN A 32 -2.43 2.00 9.03
N GLY A 33 -1.11 1.86 8.97
CA GLY A 33 -0.37 1.57 7.73
C GLY A 33 -0.78 0.23 7.14
N TRP A 34 -0.86 -0.81 7.96
CA TRP A 34 -1.34 -2.14 7.58
C TRP A 34 -2.78 -2.10 7.10
N MET A 35 -3.69 -1.45 7.85
CA MET A 35 -5.07 -1.28 7.45
C MET A 35 -5.18 -0.56 6.08
N ASN A 36 -4.39 0.49 5.85
CA ASN A 36 -4.34 1.17 4.55
C ASN A 36 -3.82 0.26 3.44
N TYR A 37 -2.78 -0.54 3.72
CA TYR A 37 -2.18 -1.43 2.74
C TYR A 37 -3.10 -2.59 2.37
N THR A 38 -3.87 -3.13 3.32
CA THR A 38 -4.86 -4.19 3.07
C THR A 38 -6.24 -3.66 2.65
N THR A 39 -6.37 -2.36 2.37
CA THR A 39 -7.60 -1.78 1.79
C THR A 39 -7.62 -1.90 0.26
N LEU A 40 -8.72 -2.41 -0.26
CA LEU A 40 -9.12 -2.41 -1.66
C LEU A 40 -9.91 -1.13 -1.96
N TYR A 41 -9.27 -0.19 -2.66
CA TYR A 41 -9.86 1.05 -3.16
C TYR A 41 -10.55 0.89 -4.52
N ASP A 42 -11.22 1.93 -4.99
CA ASP A 42 -12.02 1.95 -6.22
C ASP A 42 -11.31 1.38 -7.46
N TYR A 43 -10.02 1.68 -7.64
CA TYR A 43 -9.24 1.20 -8.79
C TYR A 43 -8.96 -0.32 -8.78
N HIS A 44 -9.32 -1.04 -7.70
CA HIS A 44 -9.29 -2.50 -7.66
C HIS A 44 -10.59 -3.15 -8.15
N PHE A 45 -11.62 -2.33 -8.39
CA PHE A 45 -12.92 -2.78 -8.86
C PHE A 45 -13.15 -2.32 -10.29
N ASP A 46 -13.96 -3.07 -11.03
CA ASP A 46 -14.51 -2.60 -12.29
C ASP A 46 -15.62 -1.58 -12.01
N ALA A 47 -15.57 -0.43 -12.68
CA ALA A 47 -16.52 0.67 -12.42
C ALA A 47 -17.96 0.34 -12.85
N SER A 48 -18.15 -0.62 -13.77
CA SER A 48 -19.45 -1.01 -14.28
C SER A 48 -20.08 -2.17 -13.50
N THR A 49 -19.28 -3.16 -13.10
CA THR A 49 -19.78 -4.37 -12.43
C THR A 49 -19.54 -4.39 -10.92
N GLN A 50 -18.65 -3.54 -10.41
CA GLN A 50 -18.18 -3.57 -9.01
C GLN A 50 -17.51 -4.92 -8.61
N GLU A 51 -17.11 -5.73 -9.58
CA GLU A 51 -16.31 -6.93 -9.37
C GLU A 51 -14.82 -6.59 -9.24
N LEU A 52 -14.04 -7.47 -8.60
CA LEU A 52 -12.60 -7.29 -8.52
C LEU A 52 -11.95 -7.46 -9.90
N ASN A 53 -11.26 -6.42 -10.33
CA ASN A 53 -10.43 -6.48 -11.54
C ASN A 53 -9.12 -7.25 -11.26
N GLN A 54 -8.26 -7.39 -12.28
CA GLN A 54 -7.01 -8.15 -12.13
C GLN A 54 -6.13 -7.65 -10.98
N ALA A 55 -5.99 -6.32 -10.82
CA ALA A 55 -5.18 -5.75 -9.74
C ALA A 55 -5.80 -6.05 -8.36
N GLY A 56 -7.13 -5.95 -8.25
CA GLY A 56 -7.88 -6.31 -7.05
C GLY A 56 -7.71 -7.77 -6.66
N ARG A 57 -7.81 -8.68 -7.64
CA ARG A 57 -7.63 -10.13 -7.42
C ARG A 57 -6.23 -10.47 -6.92
N LEU A 58 -5.19 -9.91 -7.55
CA LEU A 58 -3.80 -10.11 -7.13
C LEU A 58 -3.55 -9.56 -5.72
N LYS A 59 -4.12 -8.39 -5.40
CA LYS A 59 -4.00 -7.81 -4.08
C LYS A 59 -4.71 -8.65 -3.02
N LEU A 60 -5.93 -9.12 -3.30
CA LEU A 60 -6.67 -9.98 -2.39
C LEU A 60 -5.95 -11.29 -2.13
N GLN A 61 -5.38 -11.91 -3.17
CA GLN A 61 -4.54 -13.09 -3.05
C GLN A 61 -3.32 -12.83 -2.17
N TRP A 62 -2.68 -11.67 -2.35
CA TRP A 62 -1.53 -11.31 -1.52
C TRP A 62 -1.92 -11.13 -0.04
N ILE A 63 -3.05 -10.46 0.22
CA ILE A 63 -3.59 -10.30 1.57
C ILE A 63 -3.82 -11.69 2.17
N ALA A 64 -4.53 -12.58 1.46
CA ALA A 64 -4.89 -13.89 1.96
C ALA A 64 -3.69 -14.81 2.24
N LEU A 65 -2.65 -14.79 1.40
CA LEU A 65 -1.57 -15.79 1.46
C LEU A 65 -0.29 -15.27 2.11
N TYR A 66 0.03 -13.99 1.96
CA TYR A 66 1.35 -13.45 2.31
C TYR A 66 1.32 -12.39 3.41
N SER A 67 0.17 -11.74 3.67
CA SER A 67 0.06 -10.79 4.78
C SER A 67 0.26 -11.51 6.13
N PRO A 68 0.96 -10.88 7.10
CA PRO A 68 1.04 -11.39 8.46
C PRO A 68 -0.35 -11.68 9.03
N GLU A 69 -0.50 -12.75 9.79
CA GLU A 69 -1.80 -13.23 10.27
C GLU A 69 -2.59 -12.15 11.02
N ARG A 70 -1.91 -11.38 11.89
CA ARG A 70 -2.52 -10.28 12.65
C ARG A 70 -3.04 -9.11 11.81
N TYR A 71 -2.64 -9.03 10.54
CA TYR A 71 -3.01 -7.96 9.58
C TYR A 71 -3.71 -8.49 8.35
N ARG A 72 -4.22 -9.73 8.40
CA ARG A 72 -4.80 -10.38 7.23
C ARG A 72 -6.22 -9.92 6.89
N THR A 73 -6.80 -9.05 7.70
CA THR A 73 -8.12 -8.46 7.42
C THR A 73 -8.08 -7.66 6.12
N ALA A 74 -8.92 -8.06 5.17
CA ALA A 74 -9.12 -7.32 3.93
C ALA A 74 -10.16 -6.23 4.16
N TYR A 75 -9.84 -4.99 3.81
CA TYR A 75 -10.79 -3.88 3.90
C TYR A 75 -11.27 -3.50 2.51
N VAL A 76 -12.55 -3.20 2.36
CA VAL A 76 -13.14 -2.69 1.12
C VAL A 76 -13.51 -1.23 1.34
N ALA A 77 -13.01 -0.35 0.47
CA ALA A 77 -13.38 1.06 0.50
C ALA A 77 -14.86 1.20 0.14
N ALA A 78 -15.62 1.84 1.03
CA ALA A 78 -17.03 2.15 0.80
C ALA A 78 -17.17 3.10 -0.39
N SER A 79 -18.06 2.75 -1.32
CA SER A 79 -18.49 3.63 -2.42
C SER A 79 -19.44 4.71 -1.89
N LEU A 80 -19.69 5.72 -2.72
CA LEU A 80 -20.75 6.71 -2.48
C LEU A 80 -22.14 6.06 -2.45
N ASP A 81 -22.35 5.04 -3.29
CA ASP A 81 -23.57 4.23 -3.27
C ASP A 81 -23.42 3.04 -2.30
N PRO A 82 -24.31 2.90 -1.29
CA PRO A 82 -24.34 1.73 -0.42
C PRO A 82 -24.50 0.42 -1.18
N ARG A 83 -25.26 0.41 -2.29
CA ARG A 83 -25.49 -0.79 -3.09
C ARG A 83 -24.20 -1.32 -3.70
N ASP A 84 -23.36 -0.42 -4.23
CA ASP A 84 -22.04 -0.80 -4.76
C ASP A 84 -21.15 -1.37 -3.64
N SER A 85 -21.22 -0.79 -2.45
CA SER A 85 -20.44 -1.26 -1.29
C SER A 85 -20.82 -2.68 -0.88
N GLU A 86 -22.12 -3.01 -0.89
CA GLU A 86 -22.64 -4.35 -0.63
C GLU A 86 -22.16 -5.36 -1.69
N ILE A 87 -22.24 -4.99 -2.97
CA ILE A 87 -21.77 -5.84 -4.08
C ILE A 87 -20.27 -6.11 -3.95
N ARG A 88 -19.46 -5.08 -3.70
CA ARG A 88 -18.01 -5.22 -3.52
C ARG A 88 -17.68 -6.13 -2.33
N LEU A 89 -18.40 -5.95 -1.22
CA LEU A 89 -18.20 -6.76 -0.01
C LEU A 89 -18.53 -8.23 -0.27
N ALA A 90 -19.67 -8.52 -0.90
CA ALA A 90 -20.09 -9.87 -1.24
C ALA A 90 -19.10 -10.55 -2.20
N ASN A 91 -18.72 -9.87 -3.29
CA ASN A 91 -17.78 -10.37 -4.28
C ASN A 91 -16.40 -10.66 -3.67
N THR A 92 -15.90 -9.75 -2.82
CA THR A 92 -14.60 -9.91 -2.16
C THR A 92 -14.63 -11.09 -1.18
N THR A 93 -15.72 -11.24 -0.42
CA THR A 93 -15.90 -12.32 0.56
C THR A 93 -15.96 -13.69 -0.13
N SER A 94 -16.72 -13.80 -1.22
CA SER A 94 -16.79 -15.04 -2.00
C SER A 94 -15.43 -15.41 -2.62
N LEU A 95 -14.70 -14.42 -3.14
CA LEU A 95 -13.42 -14.67 -3.78
C LEU A 95 -12.33 -15.05 -2.77
N ILE A 96 -12.27 -14.39 -1.61
CA ILE A 96 -11.27 -14.73 -0.60
C ILE A 96 -11.48 -16.14 -0.03
N ALA A 97 -12.74 -16.57 0.15
CA ALA A 97 -13.07 -17.94 0.53
C ALA A 97 -12.59 -18.95 -0.52
N THR A 98 -12.73 -18.61 -1.80
CA THR A 98 -12.22 -19.43 -2.91
C THR A 98 -10.69 -19.54 -2.88
N ILE A 99 -9.98 -18.43 -2.62
CA ILE A 99 -8.51 -18.41 -2.53
C ILE A 99 -8.01 -19.25 -1.34
N CYS A 100 -8.68 -19.17 -0.19
CA CYS A 100 -8.32 -19.90 1.02
C CYS A 100 -8.84 -21.36 1.04
N GLY A 101 -9.67 -21.75 0.08
CA GLY A 101 -10.25 -23.09 -0.05
C GLY A 101 -11.37 -23.42 0.94
N SER A 102 -11.70 -22.52 1.87
CA SER A 102 -12.85 -22.63 2.78
C SER A 102 -13.21 -21.27 3.36
N GLU A 103 -14.47 -21.09 3.79
CA GLU A 103 -14.92 -19.87 4.48
C GLU A 103 -14.31 -19.73 5.88
N ASP A 104 -14.14 -20.84 6.62
CA ASP A 104 -13.59 -20.81 7.98
C ASP A 104 -12.10 -20.41 8.03
N ALA A 105 -11.35 -20.71 6.97
CA ALA A 105 -9.95 -20.31 6.84
C ALA A 105 -9.79 -18.91 6.23
N ALA A 106 -10.87 -18.30 5.74
CA ALA A 106 -10.82 -17.03 5.05
C ALA A 106 -10.66 -15.87 6.04
N PRO A 107 -9.71 -14.95 5.79
CA PRO A 107 -9.61 -13.74 6.58
C PRO A 107 -10.88 -12.90 6.51
N PRO A 108 -11.22 -12.15 7.58
CA PRO A 108 -12.40 -11.32 7.58
C PRO A 108 -12.29 -10.20 6.52
N VAL A 109 -13.41 -9.94 5.86
CA VAL A 109 -13.57 -8.82 4.92
C VAL A 109 -14.50 -7.79 5.55
N MET A 110 -14.08 -6.52 5.60
CA MET A 110 -14.84 -5.46 6.25
C MET A 110 -14.94 -4.21 5.37
N LEU A 111 -16.09 -3.53 5.43
CA LEU A 111 -16.23 -2.20 4.82
C LEU A 111 -15.51 -1.14 5.66
N ARG A 112 -14.87 -0.20 4.96
CA ARG A 112 -14.16 0.92 5.56
C ARG A 112 -14.43 2.19 4.76
N ARG A 113 -14.77 3.28 5.46
CA ARG A 113 -14.77 4.61 4.86
C ARG A 113 -13.33 5.08 4.67
N ALA A 114 -12.82 4.97 3.46
CA ALA A 114 -11.49 5.40 3.08
C ALA A 114 -11.47 5.80 1.62
N GLN A 115 -10.62 6.78 1.27
CA GLN A 115 -10.30 7.12 -0.10
C GLN A 115 -8.86 6.72 -0.38
N SER A 116 -8.55 6.39 -1.63
CA SER A 116 -7.18 6.12 -2.01
C SER A 116 -6.32 7.35 -1.77
N ILE A 117 -5.23 7.18 -1.03
CA ILE A 117 -4.20 8.21 -0.92
C ILE A 117 -3.50 8.25 -2.28
N GLY A 118 -3.86 9.24 -3.09
CA GLY A 118 -3.26 9.49 -4.38
C GLY A 118 -2.46 10.79 -4.37
N THR A 119 -1.52 10.89 -5.29
CA THR A 119 -0.92 12.18 -5.67
C THR A 119 -1.78 12.83 -6.76
N PRO A 120 -1.88 14.18 -6.78
CA PRO A 120 -2.54 14.88 -7.87
C PRO A 120 -1.96 14.44 -9.22
N ALA A 121 -2.83 14.17 -10.20
CA ALA A 121 -2.40 13.74 -11.53
C ALA A 121 -1.43 14.73 -12.18
N GLU A 122 -1.65 16.03 -11.94
CA GLU A 122 -0.79 17.12 -12.42
C GLU A 122 0.64 16.99 -11.89
N GLU A 123 0.81 16.71 -10.61
CA GLU A 123 2.14 16.56 -9.99
C GLU A 123 2.89 15.37 -10.61
N VAL A 124 2.21 14.22 -10.74
CA VAL A 124 2.79 13.02 -11.35
C VAL A 124 3.20 13.29 -12.81
N TYR A 125 2.36 14.03 -13.54
CA TYR A 125 2.64 14.42 -14.93
C TYR A 125 3.88 15.32 -15.02
N LEU A 126 3.98 16.35 -14.18
CA LEU A 126 5.11 17.29 -14.16
C LEU A 126 6.43 16.57 -13.83
N ILE A 127 6.43 15.69 -12.81
CA ILE A 127 7.62 14.93 -12.41
C ILE A 127 8.06 14.00 -13.55
N ARG A 128 7.13 13.24 -14.14
CA ARG A 128 7.44 12.35 -15.26
C ARG A 128 7.94 13.12 -16.48
N GLY A 129 7.31 14.24 -16.81
CA GLY A 129 7.72 15.13 -17.89
C GLY A 129 9.15 15.64 -17.68
N ALA A 130 9.45 16.17 -16.49
CA ALA A 130 10.79 16.63 -16.13
C ALA A 130 11.84 15.52 -16.23
N TYR A 131 11.52 14.32 -15.73
CA TYR A 131 12.41 13.15 -15.83
C TYR A 131 12.74 12.80 -17.29
N LEU A 132 11.72 12.68 -18.15
CA LEU A 132 11.92 12.37 -19.57
C LEU A 132 12.73 13.44 -20.29
N LEU A 133 12.43 14.72 -20.04
CA LEU A 133 13.16 15.85 -20.65
C LEU A 133 14.61 15.94 -20.17
N SER A 134 14.90 15.50 -18.94
CA SER A 134 16.25 15.47 -18.38
C SER A 134 17.08 14.25 -18.78
N THR A 135 16.46 13.22 -19.38
CA THR A 135 17.16 11.95 -19.70
C THR A 135 18.08 12.16 -20.92
N PRO A 136 19.41 11.99 -20.78
CA PRO A 136 20.32 12.15 -21.90
C PRO A 136 20.11 11.04 -22.93
N ALA A 137 20.33 11.35 -24.22
CA ALA A 137 20.20 10.37 -25.28
C ALA A 137 21.12 9.15 -25.02
N PRO A 138 20.63 7.91 -25.19
CA PRO A 138 21.43 6.71 -24.97
C PRO A 138 22.63 6.70 -25.91
N ARG A 139 23.84 6.53 -25.36
CA ARG A 139 25.07 6.40 -26.14
C ARG A 139 25.51 4.95 -26.12
N LEU A 140 25.48 4.29 -27.27
CA LEU A 140 26.14 3.00 -27.47
C LEU A 140 27.57 3.27 -27.96
N PRO A 141 28.62 2.73 -27.32
CA PRO A 141 29.95 2.76 -27.91
C PRO A 141 29.94 1.86 -29.14
N TYR A 142 30.01 2.46 -30.33
CA TYR A 142 30.22 1.73 -31.58
C TYR A 142 31.72 1.38 -31.68
N GLN A 143 32.09 0.12 -31.41
CA GLN A 143 33.40 -0.39 -31.84
C GLN A 143 33.28 -0.84 -33.29
N ALA A 144 33.79 -0.03 -34.22
CA ALA A 144 33.98 -0.44 -35.60
C ALA A 144 35.07 -1.53 -35.64
N TYR A 145 34.69 -2.78 -35.81
CA TYR A 145 35.65 -3.85 -36.06
C TYR A 145 36.05 -3.81 -37.55
N GLY A 146 37.29 -3.40 -37.85
CA GLY A 146 37.90 -3.58 -39.17
C GLY A 146 38.29 -2.32 -39.94
N ALA A 147 39.01 -1.38 -39.32
CA ALA A 147 39.62 -0.24 -40.03
C ALA A 147 41.15 -0.29 -40.11
N ASP A 148 41.79 -1.43 -39.80
CA ASP A 148 43.23 -1.62 -39.96
C ASP A 148 43.51 -2.90 -40.76
N ALA A 149 43.36 -2.82 -42.08
CA ALA A 149 44.00 -3.76 -43.00
C ALA A 149 45.02 -2.95 -43.81
N PRO A 150 46.34 -3.19 -43.67
CA PRO A 150 47.35 -2.45 -44.42
C PRO A 150 47.31 -2.84 -45.90
N GLU A 151 47.19 -1.86 -46.80
CA GLU A 151 47.40 -2.05 -48.23
C GLU A 151 48.88 -2.38 -48.47
N GLY A 152 49.14 -3.55 -49.06
CA GLY A 152 50.48 -4.02 -49.40
C GLY A 152 51.00 -3.39 -50.70
N GLU A 153 52.28 -3.02 -50.69
CA GLU A 153 53.14 -2.78 -51.87
C GLU A 153 53.43 -4.06 -52.66
#